data_AF-A0A2D9XUF2-F1
#
_entry.id   AF-A0A2D9XUF2-F1
#
_cell.length_a   1.000
_cell.length_b   1.000
_cell.length_c   1.000
_cell.angle_alpha   90.00
_cell.angle_beta   90.00
_cell.angle_gamma   90.00
#
_symmetry.space_group_name_H-M   'P 1'
#
loop_
_entity.id
_entity.type
_entity.pdbx_description
1 polymer ?
#
loop_
_entity_poly.entity_id
_entity_poly.type
_entity_poly.pdbx_seq_one_letter_code
_entity_poly.pdbx_strand_id
1 'polypeptide(L)'
;KMMNSAKENIGPINLGNPTELKILDLAKKIIKLTDSKSKIINRDLPLDDPIRRKPDISEAKKILNWNPKVDIDDGLKETIEYFKLQLK
;
A
#
# COMPACT_ATOMS: atom_id res chain seq x y z
N LYS A 1 17.46 -1.79 16.81
CA LYS A 1 18.28 -2.60 15.85
C LYS A 1 17.38 -3.70 15.30
N MET A 2 17.36 -3.94 13.98
CA MET A 2 16.58 -5.04 13.40
C MET A 2 17.08 -6.38 13.96
N MET A 3 16.19 -7.27 14.40
CA MET A 3 16.61 -8.58 14.93
C MET A 3 17.38 -9.35 13.84
N ASN A 4 18.48 -10.00 14.21
CA ASN A 4 19.36 -10.75 13.29
C ASN A 4 20.01 -9.92 12.15
N SER A 5 20.19 -8.61 12.34
CA SER A 5 20.96 -7.77 11.40
C SER A 5 22.45 -7.67 11.78
N ALA A 6 23.31 -7.59 10.76
CA ALA A 6 24.72 -7.26 10.91
C ALA A 6 24.89 -5.95 11.69
N LYS A 7 25.99 -5.81 12.45
CA LYS A 7 26.21 -4.63 13.31
C LYS A 7 26.29 -3.33 12.50
N GLU A 8 26.66 -3.39 11.23
CA GLU A 8 26.70 -2.24 10.31
C GLU A 8 25.31 -1.75 9.84
N ASN A 9 24.26 -2.59 9.88
CA ASN A 9 22.92 -2.23 9.40
C ASN A 9 22.04 -1.75 10.57
N ILE A 10 22.30 -0.51 11.02
CA ILE A 10 21.59 0.13 12.14
C ILE A 10 20.63 1.19 11.58
N GLY A 11 19.32 0.96 11.70
CA GLY A 11 18.31 1.94 11.35
C GLY A 11 16.98 1.30 10.97
N PRO A 12 15.92 2.11 10.77
CA PRO A 12 14.68 1.63 10.16
C PRO A 12 14.93 1.30 8.67
N ILE A 13 14.30 0.23 8.19
CA ILE A 13 14.24 -0.12 6.77
C ILE A 13 12.78 0.01 6.34
N ASN A 14 12.50 0.90 5.40
CA ASN A 14 11.15 1.07 4.88
C ASN A 14 10.78 -0.11 3.97
N LEU A 15 9.62 -0.70 4.23
CA LEU A 15 8.98 -1.68 3.35
C LEU A 15 7.67 -1.10 2.85
N GLY A 16 7.41 -1.22 1.56
CA GLY A 16 6.17 -0.74 0.95
C GLY A 16 6.27 -0.68 -0.57
N ASN A 17 5.20 -0.16 -1.18
CA ASN A 17 5.15 0.01 -2.62
C ASN A 17 5.70 1.41 -3.00
N PRO A 18 6.80 1.51 -3.78
CA PRO A 18 7.35 2.79 -4.22
C PRO A 18 6.54 3.41 -5.38
N THR A 19 5.54 2.70 -5.90
CA THR A 19 4.66 3.17 -6.98
C THR A 19 3.62 4.12 -6.40
N GLU A 20 3.53 5.32 -6.97
CA GLU A 20 2.53 6.31 -6.57
C GLU A 20 1.18 6.02 -7.25
N LEU A 21 0.10 6.15 -6.49
CA LEU A 21 -1.27 6.06 -6.96
C LEU A 21 -2.12 7.14 -6.30
N LYS A 22 -2.92 7.86 -7.08
CA LYS A 22 -3.85 8.83 -6.52
C LYS A 22 -4.98 8.11 -5.79
N ILE A 23 -5.34 8.60 -4.60
CA ILE A 23 -6.47 8.06 -3.82
C ILE A 23 -7.77 8.05 -4.62
N LEU A 24 -8.00 9.06 -5.45
CA LEU A 24 -9.17 9.12 -6.33
C LEU A 24 -9.21 7.94 -7.33
N ASP A 25 -8.06 7.58 -7.89
CA ASP A 25 -7.98 6.48 -8.87
C ASP A 25 -8.13 5.12 -8.18
N LEU A 26 -7.58 4.98 -6.97
CA LEU A 26 -7.81 3.81 -6.12
C LEU A 26 -9.30 3.65 -5.77
N ALA A 27 -9.98 4.73 -5.35
CA ALA A 27 -11.41 4.71 -5.03
C ALA A 27 -12.27 4.31 -6.25
N LYS A 28 -12.00 4.88 -7.43
CA LYS A 28 -12.67 4.50 -8.68
C LYS A 28 -12.45 3.03 -9.02
N LYS A 29 -11.23 2.52 -8.83
CA LYS A 29 -10.89 1.12 -9.10
C LYS A 29 -11.65 0.16 -8.18
N ILE A 30 -11.73 0.47 -6.88
CA ILE A 30 -12.52 -0.31 -5.92
C ILE A 30 -13.99 -0.36 -6.32
N ILE A 31 -14.61 0.79 -6.64
CA ILE A 31 -16.02 0.85 -7.09
C ILE A 31 -16.23 -0.04 -8.32
N LYS A 32 -15.34 0.06 -9.32
CA LYS A 32 -15.42 -0.75 -10.54
C LYS A 32 -15.28 -2.24 -10.27
N LEU A 33 -14.32 -2.66 -9.44
CA LEU A 33 -14.04 -4.08 -9.17
C LEU A 33 -15.13 -4.74 -8.31
N THR A 34 -15.87 -3.96 -7.52
CA THR A 34 -16.91 -4.44 -6.61
C THR A 34 -18.33 -4.25 -7.15
N ASP A 35 -18.50 -3.63 -8.32
CA ASP A 35 -19.80 -3.18 -8.87
C ASP A 35 -20.63 -2.37 -7.85
N SER A 36 -19.95 -1.55 -7.05
CA SER A 36 -20.59 -0.80 -5.97
C SER A 36 -21.35 0.41 -6.50
N LYS A 37 -22.50 0.72 -5.89
CA LYS A 37 -23.25 1.97 -6.13
C LYS A 37 -22.74 3.16 -5.29
N SER A 38 -21.62 2.98 -4.59
CA SER A 38 -21.02 4.01 -3.74
C SER A 38 -20.65 5.26 -4.53
N LYS A 39 -20.85 6.44 -3.95
CA LYS A 39 -20.46 7.73 -4.54
C LYS A 39 -19.12 8.18 -3.94
N ILE A 40 -18.25 8.74 -4.77
CA ILE A 40 -17.02 9.39 -4.31
C ILE A 40 -17.37 10.80 -3.84
N ILE A 41 -17.02 11.13 -2.60
CA ILE A 41 -17.23 12.45 -2.00
C ILE A 41 -15.87 12.99 -1.56
N ASN A 42 -15.49 14.17 -2.05
CA ASN A 42 -14.25 14.83 -1.64
C ASN A 42 -14.46 15.54 -0.29
N ARG A 43 -13.50 15.42 0.60
CA ARG A 43 -13.43 16.09 1.90
C ARG A 43 -12.05 16.72 2.05
N ASP A 44 -11.94 17.67 2.97
CA ASP A 44 -10.67 18.31 3.27
C ASP A 44 -9.67 17.29 3.82
N LEU A 45 -8.38 17.48 3.50
CA LEU A 45 -7.30 16.64 4.01
C LEU A 45 -7.14 16.88 5.51
N PRO A 46 -7.07 15.83 6.35
CA PRO A 46 -6.72 15.99 7.76
C PRO A 46 -5.37 16.69 7.91
N LEU A 47 -5.21 17.52 8.96
CA LEU A 47 -3.99 18.31 9.18
C LEU A 47 -2.72 17.44 9.27
N ASP A 48 -2.84 16.24 9.84
CA ASP A 48 -1.71 15.33 10.07
C ASP A 48 -1.49 14.32 8.92
N ASP A 49 -2.30 14.39 7.85
CA ASP A 49 -2.20 13.43 6.76
C ASP A 49 -1.18 13.87 5.70
N PRO A 50 -0.17 13.04 5.39
CA PRO A 50 0.79 13.36 4.34
C PRO A 50 0.13 13.33 2.96
N ILE A 51 0.37 14.39 2.17
CA ILE A 51 -0.13 14.52 0.79
C ILE A 51 0.42 13.41 -0.13
N ARG A 52 1.63 12.92 0.14
CA ARG A 52 2.30 11.87 -0.65
C ARG A 52 2.80 10.76 0.25
N ARG A 53 2.46 9.52 -0.10
CA ARG A 53 2.96 8.29 0.54
C ARG A 53 3.78 7.50 -0.47
N LYS A 54 5.10 7.69 -0.44
CA LYS A 54 6.07 7.00 -1.30
C LYS A 54 7.28 6.61 -0.47
N PRO A 55 7.36 5.37 0.04
CA PRO A 55 8.52 4.92 0.79
C PRO A 55 9.75 4.83 -0.12
N ASP A 56 10.88 5.37 0.33
CA ASP A 56 12.18 5.01 -0.25
C ASP A 56 12.59 3.63 0.29
N ILE A 57 12.59 2.65 -0.62
CA ILE A 57 12.91 1.25 -0.32
C ILE A 57 14.34 0.86 -0.74
N SER A 58 15.21 1.83 -1.02
CA SER A 58 16.59 1.58 -1.47
C SER A 58 17.36 0.64 -0.53
N GLU A 59 17.20 0.84 0.78
CA GLU A 59 17.83 -0.01 1.80
C GLU A 59 17.24 -1.41 1.85
N ALA A 60 15.92 -1.57 1.64
CA ALA A 60 15.29 -2.89 1.58
C ALA A 60 15.82 -3.71 0.39
N LYS A 61 16.04 -3.05 -0.76
CA LYS A 61 16.62 -3.71 -1.94
C LYS A 61 18.07 -4.12 -1.71
N LYS A 62 18.88 -3.25 -1.11
CA LYS A 62 20.33 -3.48 -0.92
C LYS A 62 20.61 -4.47 0.20
N ILE A 63 20.02 -4.27 1.38
CA ILE A 63 20.34 -5.00 2.60
C ILE A 63 19.56 -6.32 2.66
N LEU A 64 18.29 -6.31 2.29
CA LEU A 64 17.39 -7.45 2.44
C LEU A 64 17.15 -8.21 1.14
N ASN A 65 17.68 -7.72 0.00
CA ASN A 65 17.31 -8.18 -1.34
C ASN A 65 15.78 -8.25 -1.52
N TRP A 66 15.06 -7.31 -0.90
CA TRP A 66 13.60 -7.31 -0.83
C TRP A 66 13.00 -6.31 -1.82
N ASN A 67 11.90 -6.72 -2.46
CA ASN A 67 11.05 -5.88 -3.29
C ASN A 67 9.57 -6.29 -3.10
N PRO A 68 8.61 -5.36 -3.25
CA PRO A 68 7.19 -5.72 -3.25
C PRO A 68 6.89 -6.63 -4.45
N LYS A 69 6.15 -7.72 -4.21
CA LYS A 69 5.80 -8.73 -5.24
C LYS A 69 4.36 -8.65 -5.72
N VAL A 70 3.50 -8.01 -4.93
CA VAL A 70 2.06 -7.89 -5.19
C VAL A 70 1.81 -6.44 -5.62
N ASP A 71 1.26 -6.27 -6.82
CA ASP A 71 0.81 -4.96 -7.28
C ASP A 71 -0.56 -4.60 -6.70
N ILE A 72 -1.02 -3.38 -6.97
CA ILE A 72 -2.29 -2.90 -6.41
C ILE A 72 -3.49 -3.67 -6.97
N ASP A 73 -3.41 -4.17 -8.20
CA ASP A 73 -4.53 -4.82 -8.86
C ASP A 73 -4.75 -6.23 -8.33
N ASP A 74 -3.67 -6.98 -8.16
CA ASP A 74 -3.71 -8.31 -7.59
C ASP A 74 -4.08 -8.27 -6.11
N GLY A 75 -3.48 -7.35 -5.35
CA GLY A 75 -3.83 -7.15 -3.94
C GLY A 75 -5.31 -6.78 -3.74
N LEU A 76 -5.88 -5.93 -4.62
CA LEU A 76 -7.30 -5.59 -4.57
C LEU A 76 -8.20 -6.78 -4.89
N LYS A 77 -7.88 -7.60 -5.91
CA LYS A 77 -8.66 -8.80 -6.24
C LYS A 77 -8.71 -9.75 -5.04
N GLU A 78 -7.56 -10.10 -4.47
CA GLU A 78 -7.48 -11.00 -3.31
C GLU A 78 -8.26 -10.45 -2.11
N THR A 79 -8.12 -9.14 -1.84
CA THR A 79 -8.85 -8.47 -0.76
C THR A 79 -10.37 -8.55 -0.96
N ILE A 80 -10.85 -8.31 -2.18
CA ILE A 80 -12.28 -8.36 -2.50
C ILE A 80 -12.82 -9.78 -2.33
N GLU A 81 -12.10 -10.79 -2.84
CA GLU A 81 -12.51 -12.20 -2.69
C GLU A 81 -12.56 -12.63 -1.23
N TYR A 82 -11.59 -12.21 -0.41
CA TYR A 82 -11.62 -12.44 1.02
C TYR A 82 -12.90 -11.88 1.66
N PHE A 83 -13.24 -10.61 1.41
CA PHE A 83 -14.43 -10.00 2.01
C PHE A 83 -15.75 -10.60 1.48
N LYS A 84 -15.82 -11.04 0.22
CA LYS A 84 -16.97 -11.80 -0.30
C LYS A 84 -17.24 -13.10 0.45
N LEU A 85 -16.21 -13.71 1.04
CA LEU A 85 -16.35 -14.92 1.85
C LEU A 85 -16.74 -14.61 3.30
N GLN A 86 -16.23 -13.50 3.87
CA GLN A 86 -16.48 -13.14 5.27
C GLN A 86 -17.82 -12.43 5.51
N LEU A 87 -18.34 -11.70 4.52
CA LEU A 87 -19.57 -10.88 4.65
C LEU A 87 -20.84 -11.59 4.15
N LYS A 88 -20.83 -12.92 4.08
CA LYS A 88 -22.01 -13.73 3.74
C LYS A 88 -22.99 -13.81 4.91
#